data_AF-A0A1A3QNT3-F1
#
_entry.id   AF-A0A1A3QNT3-F1
#
_cell.length_a   1.000
_cell.length_b   1.000
_cell.length_c   1.000
_cell.angle_alpha   90.00
_cell.angle_beta   90.00
_cell.angle_gamma   90.00
#
_symmetry.space_group_name_H-M   'P 1'
#
loop_
_entity.id
_entity.type
_entity.pdbx_description
1 polymer ?
#
loop_
_entity_poly.entity_id
_entity_poly.type
_entity_poly.pdbx_seq_one_letter_code
_entity_poly.pdbx_strand_id
1 'polypeptide(L)' 'MRKTVAAGVLAFCGLMTTGVGISNADEIQVEGNYATQAACEVDGPHVEVNHPGTFTHFQCVQHPDGLWYLYLSN' A
#
# COMPACT_ATOMS: atom_id res chain seq x y z
N MET A 1 -11.68 38.18 29.30
CA MET A 1 -11.45 37.64 27.95
C MET A 1 -9.99 37.25 27.82
N ARG A 2 -9.67 35.95 27.84
CA ARG A 2 -8.31 35.44 27.59
C ARG A 2 -8.33 34.71 26.26
N LYS A 3 -7.63 35.29 25.29
CA LYS A 3 -7.32 34.70 23.99
C LYS A 3 -6.27 33.61 24.23
N THR A 4 -6.46 32.43 23.65
CA THR A 4 -5.37 31.62 23.09
C THR A 4 -5.98 30.52 22.22
N VAL A 5 -5.87 30.76 20.92
CA VAL A 5 -5.99 29.79 19.83
C VAL A 5 -4.72 28.93 19.86
N ALA A 6 -4.84 27.60 19.84
CA ALA A 6 -3.90 26.68 19.19
C ALA A 6 -4.17 25.23 19.61
N ALA A 7 -4.81 24.47 18.73
CA ALA A 7 -4.48 23.07 18.52
C ALA A 7 -5.05 22.72 17.15
N GLY A 8 -4.19 22.80 16.14
CA GLY A 8 -4.51 22.39 14.77
C GLY A 8 -4.92 20.92 14.80
N VAL A 9 -6.21 20.69 14.62
CA VAL A 9 -6.75 19.37 14.32
C VAL A 9 -6.17 18.99 12.97
N LEU A 10 -5.30 17.98 13.01
CA LEU A 10 -4.64 17.35 11.87
C LEU A 10 -5.69 17.05 10.79
N ALA A 11 -5.74 17.95 9.80
CA ALA A 11 -6.43 17.71 8.55
C ALA A 11 -5.59 16.72 7.74
N PHE A 12 -6.28 15.97 6.88
CA PHE A 12 -5.74 15.09 5.85
C PHE A 12 -5.21 13.73 6.34
N CYS A 13 -5.99 12.68 6.05
CA CYS A 13 -5.58 11.51 5.24
C CYS A 13 -6.61 10.38 5.38
N GLY A 14 -7.89 10.67 5.13
CA GLY A 14 -8.97 9.67 5.17
C GLY A 14 -9.43 9.19 3.79
N LEU A 15 -8.71 9.51 2.71
CA LEU A 15 -9.07 9.09 1.37
C LEU A 15 -8.18 7.92 0.92
N MET A 16 -8.39 6.75 1.52
CA MET A 16 -7.98 5.49 0.91
C MET A 16 -9.21 4.79 0.33
N THR A 17 -9.88 5.46 -0.61
CA THR A 17 -10.72 4.74 -1.58
C THR A 17 -9.80 4.25 -2.69
N THR A 18 -9.10 3.15 -2.44
CA THR A 18 -8.59 2.29 -3.51
C THR A 18 -9.48 1.06 -3.54
N GLY A 19 -10.72 1.26 -3.99
CA GLY A 19 -11.47 0.18 -4.62
C GLY A 19 -10.74 -0.14 -5.91
N VAL A 20 -9.75 -1.03 -5.85
CA VAL A 20 -9.08 -1.55 -7.02
C VAL A 20 -10.12 -2.33 -7.82
N GLY A 21 -10.52 -1.76 -8.95
CA GLY A 21 -11.36 -2.44 -9.93
C GLY A 21 -10.59 -3.66 -10.40
N ILE A 22 -11.12 -4.84 -10.09
CA ILE A 22 -10.56 -6.13 -10.47
C ILE A 22 -10.61 -6.22 -12.00
N SER A 23 -9.52 -5.80 -12.63
CA SER A 23 -9.23 -6.09 -14.02
C SER A 23 -8.59 -7.48 -14.02
N ASN A 24 -8.94 -8.34 -14.98
CA ASN A 24 -8.48 -9.73 -15.05
C ASN A 24 -6.99 -9.82 -15.48
N ALA A 25 -6.12 -9.16 -14.73
CA ALA A 25 -4.67 -9.27 -14.78
C ALA A 25 -4.22 -10.38 -13.81
N ASP A 26 -3.17 -11.12 -14.13
CA ASP A 26 -2.56 -12.07 -13.20
C ASP A 26 -2.03 -11.25 -12.01
N GLU A 27 -2.71 -11.34 -10.87
CA GLU A 27 -2.35 -10.64 -9.65
C GLU A 27 -1.97 -11.66 -8.59
N ILE A 28 -0.75 -11.53 -8.06
CA ILE A 28 -0.26 -12.35 -6.96
C ILE A 28 0.15 -11.49 -5.79
N GLN A 29 -0.08 -12.00 -4.58
CA GLN A 29 0.50 -11.43 -3.38
C GLN A 29 1.90 -12.02 -3.17
N VAL A 30 2.88 -11.15 -2.91
CA VAL A 30 4.21 -11.58 -2.47
C VAL A 30 4.13 -12.09 -1.04
N GLU A 31 4.77 -13.22 -0.76
CA GLU A 31 4.84 -13.75 0.60
C GLU A 31 5.60 -12.78 1.52
N GLY A 32 4.91 -12.25 2.53
CA GLY A 32 5.46 -11.31 3.50
C GLY A 32 4.53 -10.15 3.82
N ASN A 33 4.92 -9.34 4.80
CA ASN A 33 4.23 -8.10 5.15
C ASN A 33 5.23 -7.05 5.65
N TYR A 34 4.82 -5.79 5.56
CA TYR A 34 5.63 -4.64 5.92
C TYR A 34 4.93 -3.79 6.99
N ALA A 35 5.71 -3.27 7.93
CA ALA A 35 5.17 -2.40 8.98
C ALA A 35 4.83 -0.98 8.46
N THR A 36 5.40 -0.57 7.33
CA THR A 36 5.19 0.76 6.74
C THR A 36 5.06 0.69 5.23
N GLN A 37 4.32 1.64 4.64
CA GLN A 37 4.20 1.79 3.19
C GLN A 37 5.55 1.96 2.52
N ALA A 38 6.41 2.82 3.10
CA ALA A 38 7.72 3.13 2.52
C ALA A 38 8.62 1.88 2.42
N ALA A 39 8.56 0.97 3.39
CA ALA A 39 9.30 -0.30 3.30
C ALA A 39 8.78 -1.16 2.14
N CYS A 40 7.46 -1.26 1.99
CA CYS A 40 6.85 -1.98 0.87
C CYS A 40 7.22 -1.37 -0.49
N GLU A 41 7.23 -0.04 -0.62
CA GLU A 41 7.56 0.65 -1.88
C GLU A 41 9.04 0.54 -2.26
N VAL A 42 9.95 0.43 -1.29
CA VAL A 42 11.38 0.20 -1.53
C VAL A 42 11.64 -1.22 -2.04
N ASP A 43 10.93 -2.21 -1.48
CA ASP A 43 11.12 -3.61 -1.86
C ASP A 43 10.32 -3.98 -3.12
N GLY A 44 9.20 -3.29 -3.39
CA GLY A 44 8.34 -3.48 -4.56
C GLY A 44 9.06 -3.71 -5.90
N PRO A 45 9.94 -2.79 -6.35
CA PRO A 45 10.66 -2.95 -7.61
C PRO A 45 11.79 -3.98 -7.59
N HIS A 46 12.17 -4.49 -6.41
CA HIS A 46 13.30 -5.41 -6.22
C HIS A 46 12.87 -6.83 -5.88
N VAL A 47 11.57 -7.08 -5.69
CA VAL A 47 11.09 -8.40 -5.30
C VAL A 47 11.19 -9.37 -6.47
N GLU A 48 11.77 -10.54 -6.20
CA GLU A 48 11.81 -11.66 -7.12
C GLU A 48 10.82 -12.73 -6.64
N VAL A 49 9.85 -13.06 -7.47
CA VAL A 49 8.87 -14.11 -7.19
C VAL A 49 9.15 -15.33 -8.05
N ASN A 50 9.13 -16.51 -7.42
CA ASN A 50 9.22 -17.78 -8.14
C ASN A 50 7.83 -18.16 -8.67
N HIS A 51 7.31 -17.39 -9.62
CA HIS A 51 6.00 -17.59 -10.24
C HIS A 51 6.11 -17.54 -11.78
N PRO A 52 5.42 -18.43 -12.51
CA PRO A 52 5.37 -18.35 -13.97
C PRO A 52 4.59 -17.10 -14.37
N GLY A 53 5.28 -16.05 -14.81
CA GLY A 53 4.68 -14.79 -15.22
C GLY A 53 5.71 -13.67 -15.29
N THR A 54 5.41 -12.61 -16.03
CA THR A 54 6.17 -11.36 -15.98
C THR A 54 5.30 -10.36 -15.26
N PHE A 55 5.73 -9.78 -14.15
CA PHE A 55 4.99 -8.72 -13.47
C PHE A 55 5.66 -7.39 -13.76
N THR A 56 4.92 -6.43 -14.32
CA THR A 56 5.45 -5.11 -14.68
C THR A 56 4.96 -4.02 -13.73
N HIS A 57 3.97 -4.34 -12.91
CA HIS A 57 3.38 -3.43 -11.94
C HIS A 57 3.46 -4.03 -10.55
N PHE A 58 3.64 -3.15 -9.58
CA PHE A 58 3.56 -3.49 -8.17
C PHE A 58 2.69 -2.47 -7.44
N GLN A 59 2.04 -2.91 -6.36
CA GLN A 59 1.22 -2.06 -5.51
C GLN A 59 1.36 -2.49 -4.05
N CYS A 60 1.38 -1.49 -3.16
CA CYS A 60 1.43 -1.68 -1.72
C CYS A 60 0.06 -1.33 -1.14
N VAL A 61 -0.57 -2.30 -0.48
CA VAL A 61 -1.93 -2.15 0.07
C VAL A 61 -1.89 -2.36 1.56
N GLN A 62 -2.46 -1.44 2.34
CA GLN A 62 -2.62 -1.62 3.78
C GLN A 62 -3.87 -2.45 4.08
N HIS A 63 -3.71 -3.44 4.96
CA HIS A 63 -4.78 -4.34 5.37
C HIS A 63 -5.31 -3.97 6.77
N PRO A 64 -6.47 -4.54 7.19
CA PRO A 64 -7.08 -4.24 8.49
C PRO A 64 -6.24 -4.61 9.71
N ASP A 65 -5.23 -5.47 9.54
CA ASP A 65 -4.23 -5.80 10.56
C ASP A 65 -3.20 -4.67 10.76
N GLY A 66 -3.26 -3.61 9.96
CA GLY A 66 -2.38 -2.45 10.00
C GLY A 66 -1.08 -2.66 9.23
N LEU A 67 -0.87 -3.83 8.63
CA LEU A 67 0.32 -4.17 7.86
C LEU A 67 0.11 -3.89 6.38
N TRP A 68 1.23 -3.72 5.67
CA TRP A 68 1.28 -3.46 4.24
C TRP A 68 1.66 -4.73 3.50
N TYR A 69 0.97 -4.99 2.40
CA TYR A 69 1.15 -6.17 1.57
C TYR A 69 1.49 -5.74 0.15
N LEU A 70 2.45 -6.43 -0.45
CA LEU A 70 2.92 -6.18 -1.80
C LEU A 70 2.20 -7.12 -2.77
N TYR A 71 1.57 -6.53 -3.77
CA TYR A 71 0.93 -7.25 -4.86
C TYR A 71 1.63 -6.92 -6.16
N LEU A 72 1.79 -7.92 -7.01
CA LEU A 72 2.37 -7.81 -8.33
C LEU A 72 1.29 -8.08 -9.36
N SER A 73 1.32 -7.33 -10.46
CA SER A 73 0.35 -7.48 -11.56
C SER A 73 0.98 -7.23 -12.94
N ASN A 74 0.31 -7.72 -13.98
CA ASN A 74 0.61 -7.48 -15.40
C ASN A 74 -0.65 -7.12 -16.19
#